data_AF-A0A5R2N635-F1
#
_entry.id   AF-A0A5R2N635-F1
#
_cell.length_a   1.000
_cell.length_b   1.000
_cell.length_c   1.000
_cell.angle_alpha   90.00
_cell.angle_beta   90.00
_cell.angle_gamma   90.00
#
_symmetry.space_group_name_H-M   'P 1'
#
loop_
_entity.id
_entity.type
_entity.pdbx_description
1 polymer ?
#
loop_
_entity_poly.entity_id
_entity_poly.type
_entity_poly.pdbx_seq_one_letter_code
_entity_poly.pdbx_strand_id
1 'polypeptide(L)'
;AVPSLPYMFRSVEHMRHVMDGPIGDQILKAFEAHDLVGLAFYDSGARSFYNTKKDITSMADMKGMKFRVIQSDVFVDMVNALGANATPMAYGEVYSALQTGVIDGAENNWPSFESAKHYEVAKHYTMDQHQIVPEVLVMSKASWEKLSPEDQAIVRQAAKDSVVKMRELWDAQEKKSRDIVEKAGVKVSEIDKQPLID
;
A
#
# COMPACT_ATOMS: atom_id res chain seq x y z
N ALA A 1 -11.63 -4.47 4.04
CA ALA A 1 -11.78 -3.09 4.55
C ALA A 1 -11.04 -2.87 5.87
N VAL A 2 -11.21 -3.72 6.89
CA VAL A 2 -10.54 -3.49 8.20
C VAL A 2 -9.00 -3.49 8.14
N PRO A 3 -8.32 -4.43 7.44
CA PRO A 3 -6.85 -4.40 7.34
C PRO A 3 -6.28 -3.21 6.55
N SER A 4 -7.13 -2.46 5.84
CA SER A 4 -6.70 -1.28 5.06
C SER A 4 -6.98 0.03 5.80
N LEU A 5 -7.47 0.00 7.05
CA LEU A 5 -7.66 1.21 7.83
C LEU A 5 -6.30 1.87 8.16
N PRO A 6 -6.23 3.21 8.16
CA PRO A 6 -5.02 3.93 8.53
C PRO A 6 -4.54 3.54 9.93
N TYR A 7 -3.22 3.42 10.09
CA TYR A 7 -2.52 3.10 11.35
C TYR A 7 -2.96 1.80 12.05
N MET A 8 -3.67 0.91 11.35
CA MET A 8 -4.12 -0.37 11.92
C MET A 8 -2.93 -1.26 12.33
N PHE A 9 -1.85 -1.26 11.55
CA PHE A 9 -0.62 -1.97 11.88
C PHE A 9 0.48 -1.02 12.32
N ARG A 10 1.12 -1.34 13.44
CA ARG A 10 2.25 -0.58 14.01
C ARG A 10 3.54 -0.75 13.21
N SER A 11 3.71 -1.86 12.50
CA SER A 11 4.88 -2.18 11.69
C SER A 11 4.55 -3.28 10.68
N VAL A 12 5.43 -3.47 9.69
CA VAL A 12 5.36 -4.62 8.75
C VAL A 12 5.44 -5.94 9.52
N GLU A 13 6.29 -6.03 10.54
CA GLU A 13 6.38 -7.22 11.40
C GLU A 13 5.07 -7.51 12.14
N HIS A 14 4.43 -6.47 12.71
CA HIS A 14 3.12 -6.63 13.34
C HIS A 14 2.06 -7.09 12.33
N MET A 15 2.06 -6.53 11.11
CA MET A 15 1.17 -6.96 10.04
C MET A 15 1.40 -8.43 9.69
N ARG A 16 2.65 -8.84 9.45
CA ARG A 16 3.02 -10.23 9.15
C ARG A 16 2.53 -11.17 10.26
N HIS A 17 2.79 -10.84 11.52
CA HIS A 17 2.37 -11.66 12.66
C HIS A 17 0.84 -11.84 12.73
N VAL A 18 0.07 -10.78 12.50
CA VAL A 18 -1.40 -10.85 12.50
C VAL A 18 -1.92 -11.66 11.31
N MET A 19 -1.36 -11.43 10.12
CA MET A 19 -1.81 -12.07 8.88
C MET A 19 -1.37 -13.53 8.74
N ASP A 20 -0.28 -13.93 9.40
CA ASP A 20 0.16 -15.32 9.47
C ASP A 20 -0.57 -16.11 10.57
N GLY A 21 -1.40 -15.43 11.36
CA GLY A 21 -2.16 -16.01 12.46
C GLY A 21 -3.65 -16.25 12.15
N PRO A 22 -4.45 -16.61 13.17
CA PRO A 22 -5.86 -16.96 13.01
C PRO A 22 -6.73 -15.84 12.40
N ILE A 23 -6.35 -14.57 12.60
CA ILE A 23 -7.06 -13.43 11.99
C ILE A 23 -6.88 -13.45 10.48
N GLY A 24 -5.66 -13.73 9.98
CA GLY A 24 -5.40 -13.90 8.56
C GLY A 24 -6.24 -15.04 7.97
N ASP A 25 -6.28 -16.20 8.62
CA ASP A 25 -7.08 -17.35 8.16
C ASP A 25 -8.57 -16.98 8.02
N GLN A 26 -9.12 -16.23 8.98
CA GLN A 26 -10.50 -15.75 8.93
C GLN A 26 -10.72 -14.81 7.73
N ILE A 27 -9.77 -13.92 7.46
CA ILE A 27 -9.84 -13.00 6.32
C ILE A 27 -9.74 -13.77 5.00
N LEU A 28 -8.82 -14.72 4.85
CA LEU A 28 -8.69 -15.54 3.63
C LEU A 28 -9.98 -16.31 3.36
N LYS A 29 -10.62 -16.85 4.40
CA LYS A 29 -11.90 -17.55 4.26
C LYS A 29 -13.04 -16.64 3.84
N ALA A 30 -13.04 -15.36 4.23
CA ALA A 30 -14.08 -14.41 3.86
C ALA A 30 -14.16 -14.18 2.33
N PHE A 31 -13.07 -14.41 1.59
CA PHE A 31 -13.08 -14.34 0.13
C PHE A 31 -13.98 -15.41 -0.52
N GLU A 32 -14.24 -16.54 0.15
CA GLU A 32 -15.06 -17.63 -0.42
C GLU A 32 -16.51 -17.22 -0.66
N ALA A 33 -17.01 -16.22 0.09
CA ALA A 33 -18.33 -15.62 -0.09
C ALA A 33 -18.42 -14.74 -1.35
N HIS A 34 -17.29 -14.46 -1.99
CA HIS A 34 -17.15 -13.63 -3.18
C HIS A 34 -16.54 -14.40 -4.37
N ASP A 35 -16.74 -15.72 -4.41
CA ASP A 35 -16.24 -16.61 -5.47
C ASP A 35 -14.71 -16.61 -5.66
N LEU A 36 -13.99 -16.32 -4.58
CA LEU A 36 -12.53 -16.29 -4.52
C LEU A 36 -12.01 -17.21 -3.42
N VAL A 37 -10.93 -17.95 -3.69
CA VAL A 37 -10.20 -18.73 -2.70
C VAL A 37 -8.99 -17.93 -2.27
N GLY A 38 -8.98 -17.47 -1.01
CA GLY A 38 -7.79 -16.88 -0.39
C GLY A 38 -6.71 -17.93 -0.17
N LEU A 39 -5.52 -17.69 -0.72
CA LEU A 39 -4.39 -18.62 -0.67
C LEU A 39 -3.31 -18.18 0.31
N ALA A 40 -2.93 -16.90 0.27
CA ALA A 40 -1.87 -16.35 1.12
C ALA A 40 -1.94 -14.82 1.18
N PHE A 41 -1.25 -14.23 2.16
CA PHE A 41 -0.99 -12.80 2.22
C PHE A 41 0.42 -12.47 1.73
N TYR A 42 0.50 -11.42 0.93
CA TYR A 42 1.75 -10.80 0.49
C TYR A 42 1.92 -9.41 1.08
N ASP A 43 3.15 -8.93 1.02
CA ASP A 43 3.58 -7.66 1.56
C ASP A 43 3.53 -6.62 0.43
N SER A 44 2.99 -5.45 0.75
CA SER A 44 3.06 -4.26 -0.11
C SER A 44 3.72 -3.08 0.62
N GLY A 45 4.40 -3.34 1.74
CA GLY A 45 5.11 -2.31 2.49
C GLY A 45 4.22 -1.25 3.12
N ALA A 46 4.85 -0.15 3.53
CA ALA A 46 4.17 1.00 4.11
C ALA A 46 3.94 2.09 3.05
N ARG A 47 2.75 2.69 3.06
CA ARG A 47 2.36 3.77 2.15
C ARG A 47 2.56 5.10 2.86
N SER A 48 3.18 6.04 2.16
CA SER A 48 3.41 7.39 2.67
C SER A 48 3.16 8.43 1.60
N PHE A 49 2.92 9.69 2.01
CA PHE A 49 2.63 10.78 1.07
C PHE A 49 3.86 11.28 0.32
N TYR A 50 3.67 11.61 -0.95
CA TYR A 50 4.63 12.36 -1.77
C TYR A 50 3.96 13.44 -2.58
N ASN A 51 4.66 14.56 -2.83
CA ASN A 51 4.08 15.71 -3.51
C ASN A 51 5.12 16.55 -4.28
N THR A 52 4.58 17.46 -5.10
CA THR A 52 5.33 18.34 -6.01
C THR A 52 5.58 19.75 -5.45
N LYS A 53 5.05 20.06 -4.25
CA LYS A 53 4.94 21.44 -3.75
C LYS A 53 5.90 21.76 -2.61
N LYS A 54 5.90 20.95 -1.55
CA LYS A 54 6.59 21.26 -0.29
C LYS A 54 6.76 20.05 0.61
N ASP A 55 7.66 20.15 1.57
CA ASP A 55 7.73 19.18 2.65
C ASP A 55 6.46 19.24 3.53
N ILE A 56 6.03 18.08 3.99
CA ILE A 56 4.93 17.94 4.96
C ILE A 56 5.54 17.45 6.25
N THR A 57 5.47 18.29 7.29
CA THR A 57 6.00 18.00 8.63
C THR A 57 4.92 18.09 9.71
N SER A 58 3.71 18.49 9.33
CA SER A 58 2.53 18.57 10.18
C SER A 58 1.25 18.43 9.35
N MET A 59 0.11 18.09 9.97
CA MET A 59 -1.18 18.08 9.28
C MET A 59 -1.55 19.44 8.66
N ALA A 60 -1.10 20.54 9.28
CA ALA A 60 -1.33 21.88 8.75
C ALA A 60 -0.70 22.09 7.36
N ASP A 61 0.39 21.38 7.06
CA ASP A 61 1.03 21.44 5.74
C ASP A 61 0.17 20.80 4.65
N MET A 62 -0.64 19.79 5.00
CA MET A 62 -1.52 19.08 4.06
C MET A 62 -2.77 19.88 3.71
N LYS A 63 -3.11 20.92 4.49
CA LYS A 63 -4.36 21.65 4.37
C LYS A 63 -4.58 22.20 2.95
N GLY A 64 -5.67 21.78 2.32
CA GLY A 64 -6.07 22.24 1.00
C GLY A 64 -5.29 21.62 -0.17
N MET A 65 -4.25 20.82 0.08
CA MET A 65 -3.52 20.10 -0.97
C MET A 65 -4.42 19.05 -1.64
N LYS A 66 -4.22 18.83 -2.94
CA LYS A 66 -4.95 17.83 -3.71
C LYS A 66 -4.13 16.54 -3.79
N PHE A 67 -4.54 15.52 -3.04
CA PHE A 67 -3.91 14.22 -3.06
C PHE A 67 -4.71 13.23 -3.86
N ARG A 68 -4.06 12.59 -4.83
CA ARG A 68 -4.63 11.44 -5.49
C ARG A 68 -4.75 10.27 -4.51
N VAL A 69 -5.89 9.58 -4.59
CA VAL A 69 -6.13 8.30 -3.92
C VAL A 69 -6.63 7.25 -4.90
N ILE A 70 -6.55 5.98 -4.50
CA ILE A 70 -7.25 4.88 -5.19
C ILE A 70 -8.77 5.10 -5.04
N GLN A 71 -9.56 4.65 -6.01
CA GLN A 71 -11.02 4.73 -6.01
C GLN A 71 -11.63 3.86 -4.89
N SER A 72 -11.55 4.32 -3.64
CA SER A 72 -12.15 3.70 -2.47
C SER A 72 -12.45 4.77 -1.43
N ASP A 73 -13.68 4.72 -0.91
CA ASP A 73 -14.21 5.70 0.04
C ASP A 73 -13.33 5.83 1.29
N VAL A 74 -12.73 4.73 1.74
CA VAL A 74 -11.81 4.72 2.90
C VAL A 74 -10.60 5.64 2.68
N PHE A 75 -10.04 5.69 1.47
CA PHE A 75 -8.90 6.58 1.20
C PHE A 75 -9.34 8.03 0.99
N VAL A 76 -10.54 8.24 0.45
CA VAL A 76 -11.14 9.57 0.32
C VAL A 76 -11.35 10.17 1.70
N ASP A 77 -12.00 9.41 2.60
CA ASP A 77 -12.27 9.83 3.97
C ASP A 77 -10.96 10.06 4.74
N MET A 78 -9.97 9.19 4.59
CA MET A 78 -8.64 9.36 5.20
C MET A 78 -8.00 10.70 4.82
N VAL A 79 -7.87 10.98 3.51
CA VAL A 79 -7.20 12.21 3.05
C VAL A 79 -7.99 13.46 3.46
N ASN A 80 -9.32 13.39 3.42
CA ASN A 80 -10.17 14.50 3.88
C ASN A 80 -10.08 14.72 5.39
N ALA A 81 -9.98 13.66 6.20
CA ALA A 81 -9.78 13.75 7.64
C ALA A 81 -8.44 14.41 8.01
N LEU A 82 -7.41 14.25 7.17
CA LEU A 82 -6.13 14.96 7.30
C LEU A 82 -6.19 16.43 6.86
N GLY A 83 -7.35 16.95 6.45
CA GLY A 83 -7.55 18.34 6.01
C GLY A 83 -7.12 18.64 4.57
N ALA A 84 -6.72 17.61 3.82
CA ALA A 84 -6.44 17.69 2.39
C ALA A 84 -7.70 17.39 1.55
N ASN A 85 -7.58 17.46 0.23
CA ASN A 85 -8.65 17.12 -0.71
C ASN A 85 -8.28 15.86 -1.49
N ALA A 86 -9.08 14.81 -1.35
CA ALA A 86 -8.87 13.57 -2.09
C ALA A 86 -9.36 13.66 -3.55
N THR A 87 -8.56 13.18 -4.49
CA THR A 87 -8.92 13.09 -5.93
C THR A 87 -8.78 11.64 -6.40
N PRO A 88 -9.88 10.86 -6.47
CA PRO A 88 -9.82 9.48 -6.96
C PRO A 88 -9.44 9.42 -8.44
N MET A 89 -8.41 8.64 -8.80
CA MET A 89 -8.04 8.40 -10.20
C MET A 89 -7.26 7.09 -10.38
N ALA A 90 -7.20 6.60 -11.62
CA ALA A 90 -6.47 5.38 -11.94
C ALA A 90 -4.96 5.56 -11.77
N TYR A 91 -4.25 4.48 -11.42
CA TYR A 91 -2.82 4.56 -11.12
C TYR A 91 -1.97 5.04 -12.31
N GLY A 92 -2.33 4.66 -13.54
CA GLY A 92 -1.61 5.05 -14.75
C GLY A 92 -1.72 6.54 -15.11
N GLU A 93 -2.66 7.27 -14.52
CA GLU A 93 -2.89 8.70 -14.81
C GLU A 93 -2.10 9.63 -13.87
N VAL A 94 -1.56 9.08 -12.79
CA VAL A 94 -1.00 9.85 -11.66
C VAL A 94 0.23 10.65 -12.07
N TYR A 95 1.16 10.07 -12.83
CA TYR A 95 2.37 10.79 -13.28
C TYR A 95 1.99 12.06 -14.05
N SER A 96 1.12 11.94 -15.06
CA SER A 96 0.71 13.06 -15.89
C SER A 96 -0.06 14.11 -15.08
N ALA A 97 -0.90 13.68 -14.14
CA ALA A 97 -1.65 14.57 -13.26
C ALA A 97 -0.74 15.35 -12.29
N LEU A 98 0.32 14.72 -11.76
CA LEU A 98 1.35 15.38 -10.97
C LEU A 98 2.14 16.39 -11.81
N GLN A 99 2.57 15.97 -13.00
CA GLN A 99 3.37 16.81 -13.90
C GLN A 99 2.63 18.08 -14.34
N THR A 100 1.33 17.95 -14.62
CA THR A 100 0.47 19.06 -15.05
C THR A 100 -0.09 19.89 -13.89
N GLY A 101 0.10 19.44 -12.64
CA GLY A 101 -0.41 20.11 -11.45
C GLY A 101 -1.92 20.00 -11.25
N VAL A 102 -2.58 19.03 -11.88
CA VAL A 102 -3.99 18.68 -11.60
C VAL A 102 -4.13 18.20 -10.16
N ILE A 103 -3.13 17.47 -9.68
CA ILE A 103 -2.96 17.05 -8.28
C ILE A 103 -1.61 17.54 -7.77
N ASP A 104 -1.53 17.76 -6.46
CA ASP A 104 -0.30 18.20 -5.81
C ASP A 104 0.57 17.00 -5.40
N GLY A 105 -0.07 15.87 -5.07
CA GLY A 105 0.61 14.69 -4.58
C GLY A 105 -0.22 13.42 -4.68
N ALA A 106 0.35 12.32 -4.22
CA ALA A 106 -0.32 11.03 -4.03
C ALA A 106 0.34 10.30 -2.85
N GLU A 107 0.01 9.03 -2.65
CA GLU A 107 0.61 8.19 -1.61
C GLU A 107 0.93 6.79 -2.17
N ASN A 108 2.03 6.20 -1.69
CA ASN A 108 2.40 4.81 -1.98
C ASN A 108 3.67 4.34 -1.23
N ASN A 109 3.98 3.05 -1.36
CA ASN A 109 5.24 2.44 -0.95
C ASN A 109 6.41 2.83 -1.89
N TRP A 110 7.65 2.57 -1.44
CA TRP A 110 8.85 2.90 -2.20
C TRP A 110 8.91 2.22 -3.58
N PRO A 111 8.62 0.91 -3.72
CA PRO A 111 8.66 0.24 -5.02
C PRO A 111 7.68 0.82 -6.04
N SER A 112 6.47 1.20 -5.60
CA SER A 112 5.48 1.84 -6.48
C SER A 112 5.90 3.24 -6.88
N PHE A 113 6.40 4.03 -5.92
CA PHE A 113 6.87 5.39 -6.18
C PHE A 113 8.04 5.42 -7.18
N GLU A 114 8.95 4.45 -7.09
CA GLU A 114 10.06 4.24 -8.02
C GLU A 114 9.60 3.73 -9.39
N SER A 115 8.90 2.59 -9.44
CA SER A 115 8.56 1.92 -10.71
C SER A 115 7.62 2.74 -11.60
N ALA A 116 6.70 3.52 -11.01
CA ALA A 116 5.84 4.45 -11.75
C ALA A 116 6.52 5.79 -12.05
N LYS A 117 7.78 5.98 -11.65
CA LYS A 117 8.58 7.18 -11.89
C LYS A 117 7.98 8.46 -11.32
N HIS A 118 7.05 8.37 -10.37
CA HIS A 118 6.45 9.55 -9.74
C HIS A 118 7.51 10.43 -9.07
N TYR A 119 8.62 9.83 -8.61
CA TYR A 119 9.77 10.53 -8.06
C TYR A 119 10.45 11.50 -9.04
N GLU A 120 10.23 11.39 -10.34
CA GLU A 120 10.78 12.33 -11.33
C GLU A 120 10.14 13.72 -11.19
N VAL A 121 8.85 13.77 -10.80
CA VAL A 121 8.05 15.00 -10.73
C VAL A 121 7.67 15.41 -9.30
N ALA A 122 7.49 14.45 -8.39
CA ALA A 122 7.21 14.68 -6.97
C ALA A 122 8.49 14.49 -6.14
N LYS A 123 9.05 15.60 -5.65
CA LYS A 123 10.36 15.62 -4.98
C LYS A 123 10.31 15.67 -3.45
N HIS A 124 9.12 15.71 -2.87
CA HIS A 124 8.92 15.69 -1.42
C HIS A 124 8.25 14.39 -1.04
N TYR A 125 8.86 13.60 -0.16
CA TYR A 125 8.31 12.36 0.38
C TYR A 125 8.31 12.44 1.91
N THR A 126 7.15 12.28 2.54
CA THR A 126 7.01 12.29 4.00
C THR A 126 6.75 10.88 4.48
N MET A 127 7.60 10.35 5.36
CA MET A 127 7.50 9.01 5.93
C MET A 127 6.46 8.92 7.06
N ASP A 128 5.21 9.24 6.75
CA ASP A 128 4.11 9.15 7.70
C ASP A 128 3.59 7.70 7.88
N GLN A 129 3.80 6.84 6.87
CA GLN A 129 3.47 5.41 6.91
C GLN A 129 2.03 5.17 7.38
N HIS A 130 1.09 6.00 6.90
CA HIS A 130 -0.29 6.00 7.32
C HIS A 130 -0.99 4.67 7.09
N GLN A 131 -0.51 3.85 6.15
CA GLN A 131 -1.07 2.54 5.88
C GLN A 131 0.01 1.49 5.66
N ILE A 132 -0.23 0.29 6.19
CA ILE A 132 0.52 -0.92 5.90
C ILE A 132 -0.53 -1.94 5.46
N VAL A 133 -0.63 -2.22 4.18
CA VAL A 133 -1.75 -2.99 3.63
C VAL A 133 -1.25 -4.36 3.19
N PRO A 134 -1.79 -5.48 3.70
CA PRO A 134 -1.50 -6.78 3.12
C PRO A 134 -2.15 -6.91 1.75
N GLU A 135 -1.46 -7.53 0.81
CA GLU A 135 -2.03 -7.99 -0.46
C GLU A 135 -2.48 -9.43 -0.34
N VAL A 136 -3.49 -9.85 -1.11
CA VAL A 136 -4.04 -11.21 -1.01
C VAL A 136 -3.83 -11.94 -2.32
N LEU A 137 -3.13 -13.06 -2.25
CA LEU A 137 -3.08 -14.01 -3.35
C LEU A 137 -4.38 -14.81 -3.36
N VAL A 138 -5.15 -14.65 -4.44
CA VAL A 138 -6.45 -15.31 -4.60
C VAL A 138 -6.50 -16.13 -5.88
N MET A 139 -7.34 -17.16 -5.89
CA MET A 139 -7.70 -17.92 -7.07
C MET A 139 -9.22 -17.88 -7.28
N SER A 140 -9.68 -17.91 -8.53
CA SER A 140 -11.11 -18.08 -8.82
C SER A 140 -11.61 -19.40 -8.23
N LYS A 141 -12.72 -19.34 -7.47
CA LYS A 141 -13.33 -20.51 -6.86
C LYS A 141 -13.78 -21.55 -7.90
N ALA A 142 -14.32 -21.09 -9.03
CA ALA A 142 -14.73 -21.97 -10.13
C ALA A 142 -13.56 -22.76 -10.76
N SER A 143 -12.35 -22.18 -10.77
CA SER A 143 -11.14 -22.89 -11.21
C SER A 143 -10.61 -23.81 -10.13
N TRP A 144 -10.66 -23.37 -8.86
CA TRP A 144 -10.24 -24.16 -7.70
C TRP A 144 -11.02 -25.47 -7.56
N GLU A 145 -12.35 -25.41 -7.71
CA GLU A 145 -13.25 -26.56 -7.59
C GLU A 145 -13.06 -27.62 -8.68
N LYS A 146 -12.37 -27.28 -9.78
CA LYS A 146 -12.00 -28.24 -10.84
C LYS A 146 -10.73 -29.03 -10.53
N LEU A 147 -9.94 -28.59 -9.54
CA LEU A 147 -8.72 -29.27 -9.13
C LEU A 147 -9.06 -30.50 -8.27
N SER A 148 -8.25 -31.55 -8.41
CA SER A 148 -8.32 -32.69 -7.50
C SER A 148 -7.97 -32.24 -6.07
N PRO A 149 -8.41 -32.97 -5.01
CA PRO A 149 -7.99 -32.67 -3.64
C PRO A 149 -6.46 -32.65 -3.47
N GLU A 150 -5.74 -33.48 -4.23
CA GLU A 150 -4.28 -33.54 -4.25
C GLU A 150 -3.67 -32.26 -4.83
N ASP A 151 -4.18 -31.79 -5.98
CA ASP A 151 -3.73 -30.55 -6.61
C ASP A 151 -4.08 -29.33 -5.75
N GLN A 152 -5.25 -29.32 -5.11
CA GLN A 152 -5.61 -28.27 -4.15
C GLN A 152 -4.60 -28.19 -2.99
N ALA A 153 -4.19 -29.33 -2.43
CA ALA A 153 -3.18 -29.36 -1.39
C ALA A 153 -1.82 -28.81 -1.89
N ILE A 154 -1.41 -29.19 -3.10
CA ILE A 154 -0.16 -28.69 -3.72
C ILE A 154 -0.22 -27.17 -3.92
N VAL A 155 -1.32 -26.63 -4.45
CA VAL A 155 -1.45 -25.18 -4.68
C VAL A 155 -1.42 -24.41 -3.36
N ARG A 156 -2.10 -24.89 -2.31
CA ARG A 156 -2.04 -24.27 -0.98
C ARG A 156 -0.63 -24.29 -0.39
N GLN A 157 0.07 -25.41 -0.51
CA GLN A 157 1.44 -25.51 -0.02
C GLN A 157 2.37 -24.57 -0.79
N ALA A 158 2.29 -24.54 -2.12
CA ALA A 158 3.08 -23.66 -2.96
C ALA A 158 2.81 -22.17 -2.66
N ALA A 159 1.55 -21.80 -2.42
CA ALA A 159 1.18 -20.44 -2.02
C ALA A 159 1.75 -20.06 -0.64
N LYS A 160 1.84 -21.01 0.30
CA LYS A 160 2.47 -20.77 1.60
C LYS A 160 3.99 -20.59 1.46
N ASP A 161 4.63 -21.45 0.68
CA ASP A 161 6.08 -21.41 0.47
C ASP A 161 6.50 -20.15 -0.29
N SER A 162 5.66 -19.64 -1.18
CA SER A 162 5.94 -18.42 -1.94
C SER A 162 5.95 -17.16 -1.07
N VAL A 163 5.23 -17.13 0.07
CA VAL A 163 5.20 -15.97 0.99
C VAL A 163 6.61 -15.63 1.47
N VAL A 164 7.39 -16.63 1.89
CA VAL A 164 8.75 -16.44 2.40
C VAL A 164 9.63 -15.79 1.33
N LYS A 165 9.58 -16.34 0.10
CA LYS A 165 10.38 -15.81 -1.00
C LYS A 165 9.92 -14.42 -1.43
N MET A 166 8.61 -14.20 -1.49
CA MET A 166 8.04 -12.90 -1.84
C MET A 166 8.49 -11.84 -0.82
N ARG A 167 8.42 -12.11 0.48
CA ARG A 167 8.85 -11.16 1.53
C ARG A 167 10.34 -10.83 1.44
N GLU A 168 11.19 -11.82 1.21
CA GLU A 168 12.63 -11.61 0.97
C GLU A 168 12.88 -10.65 -0.20
N LEU A 169 12.20 -10.88 -1.33
CA LEU A 169 12.32 -10.04 -2.51
C LEU A 169 11.73 -8.64 -2.29
N TRP A 170 10.63 -8.54 -1.56
CA TRP A 170 9.97 -7.28 -1.23
C TRP A 170 10.85 -6.40 -0.34
N ASP A 171 11.41 -6.96 0.73
CA ASP A 171 12.30 -6.24 1.66
C ASP A 171 13.55 -5.71 0.92
N ALA A 172 14.10 -6.52 0.00
CA ALA A 172 15.20 -6.09 -0.86
C ALA A 172 14.80 -4.99 -1.84
N GLN A 173 13.60 -5.09 -2.45
CA GLN A 173 13.10 -4.12 -3.41
C GLN A 173 12.73 -2.78 -2.74
N GLU A 174 12.15 -2.78 -1.54
CA GLU A 174 11.89 -1.58 -0.73
C GLU A 174 13.18 -0.79 -0.52
N LYS A 175 14.23 -1.46 -0.01
CA LYS A 175 15.53 -0.83 0.22
C LYS A 175 16.12 -0.27 -1.07
N LYS A 176 16.11 -1.06 -2.14
CA LYS A 176 16.65 -0.65 -3.45
C LYS A 176 15.90 0.55 -4.01
N SER A 177 14.57 0.56 -3.93
CA SER A 177 13.72 1.62 -4.46
C SER A 177 13.95 2.93 -3.70
N ARG A 178 14.02 2.86 -2.36
CA ARG A 178 14.40 4.00 -1.52
C ARG A 178 15.76 4.58 -1.92
N ASP A 179 16.79 3.72 -2.04
CA ASP A 179 18.13 4.14 -2.43
C ASP A 179 18.14 4.83 -3.81
N ILE A 180 17.30 4.38 -4.76
CA ILE A 180 17.17 4.99 -6.10
C ILE A 180 16.53 6.37 -6.03
N VAL A 181 15.41 6.52 -5.33
CA VAL A 181 14.66 7.78 -5.31
C VAL A 181 15.39 8.87 -4.51
N GLU A 182 16.07 8.51 -3.42
CA GLU A 182 16.93 9.43 -2.66
C GLU A 182 18.09 9.94 -3.54
N LYS A 183 18.75 9.05 -4.30
CA LYS A 183 19.79 9.44 -5.27
C LYS A 183 19.26 10.29 -6.43
N ALA A 184 17.98 10.15 -6.76
CA ALA A 184 17.29 10.99 -7.74
C ALA A 184 16.84 12.35 -7.19
N GLY A 185 17.28 12.71 -5.98
CA GLY A 185 17.08 14.02 -5.36
C GLY A 185 15.74 14.19 -4.67
N VAL A 186 15.03 13.10 -4.34
CA VAL A 186 13.83 13.18 -3.49
C VAL A 186 14.25 13.55 -2.07
N LYS A 187 13.62 14.59 -1.53
CA LYS A 187 13.75 14.96 -0.12
C LYS A 187 12.80 14.11 0.72
N VAL A 188 13.39 13.25 1.54
CA VAL A 188 12.66 12.39 2.48
C VAL A 188 12.61 13.09 3.84
N SER A 189 11.40 13.25 4.39
CA SER A 189 11.15 13.87 5.69
C SER A 189 10.44 12.90 6.62
N GLU A 190 10.75 12.98 7.91
CA GLU A 190 9.99 12.31 8.97
C GLU A 190 8.91 13.24 9.52
N ILE A 191 7.89 12.67 10.16
CA ILE A 191 6.80 13.39 10.80
C ILE A 191 6.41 12.68 12.10
N ASP A 192 6.02 13.46 13.11
CA ASP A 192 5.37 12.88 14.29
C ASP A 192 4.01 12.31 13.89
N LYS A 193 3.85 11.00 14.04
CA LYS A 193 2.66 10.27 13.59
C LYS A 193 1.50 10.39 14.58
N GLN A 194 1.75 10.73 15.85
CA GLN A 194 0.69 10.73 16.86
C GLN A 194 -0.51 11.63 16.48
N PRO A 195 -0.30 12.87 16.00
CA PRO A 195 -1.41 13.71 15.57
C PRO A 195 -2.19 13.19 14.37
N LEU A 196 -1.60 12.28 13.57
CA LEU A 196 -2.28 11.66 12.41
C LEU A 196 -3.08 10.41 12.82
N ILE A 197 -2.79 9.86 14.01
CA ILE A 197 -3.45 8.69 14.58
C ILE A 197 -4.69 9.10 15.40
N ASP A 198 -4.60 10.24 16.12
CA ASP A 198 -5.64 10.79 16.99
C ASP A 198 -6.86 11.34 16.23
#